data_AF-A0A2S8BQ33-F1
#
_entry.id   AF-A0A2S8BQ33-F1
#
_cell.length_a   1.000
_cell.length_b   1.000
_cell.length_c   1.000
_cell.angle_alpha   90.00
_cell.angle_beta   90.00
_cell.angle_gamma   90.00
#
_symmetry.space_group_name_H-M   'P 1'
#
loop_
_entity.id
_entity.type
_entity.pdbx_description
1 polymer ?
#
loop_
_entity_poly.entity_id
_entity_poly.type
_entity_poly.pdbx_seq_one_letter_code
_entity_poly.pdbx_strand_id
1 'polypeptide(L)'
;MTENVQRSADPAPDRLDSLLDQRERQRVLDRRIDLDDWAGGIPQEKARVPDVRIGRRWYSTLWLIPIGVAGLLVAVAVAQQLRQYDWMKSFIDTYPGTSTTYASAVISGFPAWLRWQHLFNIVFMMFLMRAGVQILSDHPRLYLNSGCQPGTAWFRMRDPVPADRMDQADASRVWTAKDDSVALPKWLGIPGFRHSIGLARWWHFGFDLLWLVNGAVFYVLLFSTGQWRRIVPCSWDVLPNALSTGVQYASLDFPANEGFTNYNGLQIIAYFTTVFIAAPLAFVTGLLQAPAIAARFGFGAGVFNRQAPAPSTSRFCCG
;
A
#
# COMPACT_ATOMS: atom_id res chain seq x y z
N MET A 1 -59.45 56.43 -32.22
CA MET A 1 -58.13 55.95 -32.67
C MET A 1 -57.31 55.75 -31.41
N THR A 2 -57.44 54.57 -30.79
CA THR A 2 -56.81 54.21 -29.52
C THR A 2 -55.74 53.18 -29.83
N GLU A 3 -54.48 53.59 -29.73
CA GLU A 3 -53.32 52.75 -29.96
C GLU A 3 -53.01 51.96 -28.68
N ASN A 4 -53.11 50.63 -28.77
CA ASN A 4 -52.96 49.70 -27.65
C ASN A 4 -51.50 49.21 -27.65
N VAL A 5 -50.66 49.76 -26.78
CA VAL A 5 -49.27 49.31 -26.60
C VAL A 5 -49.29 48.11 -25.64
N GLN A 6 -49.23 46.90 -26.21
CA GLN A 6 -49.05 45.66 -25.47
C GLN A 6 -47.58 45.60 -24.96
N ARG A 7 -47.33 45.98 -23.71
CA ARG A 7 -46.07 45.67 -23.03
C ARG A 7 -46.05 44.18 -22.66
N SER A 8 -45.29 43.39 -23.40
CA SER A 8 -44.84 42.07 -22.95
C SER A 8 -43.74 42.26 -21.90
N ALA A 9 -44.10 42.14 -20.62
CA ALA A 9 -43.13 42.00 -19.53
C ALA A 9 -43.02 40.52 -19.18
N ASP A 10 -42.08 39.81 -19.82
CA ASP A 10 -41.59 38.56 -19.23
C ASP A 10 -40.62 38.93 -18.10
N PRO A 11 -40.88 38.54 -16.84
CA PRO A 11 -39.90 38.71 -15.79
C PRO A 11 -38.74 37.75 -16.09
N ALA A 12 -37.55 38.31 -16.26
CA ALA A 12 -36.32 37.52 -16.32
C ALA A 12 -36.29 36.62 -15.07
N PRO A 13 -36.11 35.29 -15.23
CA PRO A 13 -36.08 34.38 -14.08
C PRO A 13 -34.97 34.84 -13.13
N ASP A 14 -35.31 34.88 -11.85
CA ASP A 14 -34.43 35.38 -10.80
C ASP A 14 -33.09 34.66 -10.90
N ARG A 15 -31.97 35.40 -10.94
CA ARG A 15 -30.63 34.84 -11.20
C ARG A 15 -30.28 33.68 -10.25
N LEU A 16 -30.90 33.65 -9.07
CA LEU A 16 -30.78 32.58 -8.09
C LEU A 16 -31.46 31.28 -8.52
N ASP A 17 -32.63 31.33 -9.16
CA ASP A 17 -33.39 30.13 -9.57
C ASP A 17 -32.71 29.37 -10.71
N SER A 18 -31.92 30.08 -11.53
CA SER A 18 -31.04 29.47 -12.54
C SER A 18 -29.77 28.82 -11.97
N LEU A 19 -29.41 29.13 -10.72
CA LEU A 19 -28.28 28.51 -10.01
C LEU A 19 -28.72 27.31 -9.17
N LEU A 20 -30.02 27.14 -8.95
CA LEU A 20 -30.58 25.97 -8.29
C LEU A 20 -30.60 24.79 -9.28
N ASP A 21 -30.03 23.65 -8.89
CA ASP A 21 -30.07 22.43 -9.70
C ASP A 21 -31.52 21.96 -9.82
N GLN A 22 -32.15 22.28 -10.96
CA GLN A 22 -33.55 21.95 -11.24
C GLN A 22 -33.73 20.49 -11.67
N ARG A 23 -32.67 19.67 -11.68
CA ARG A 23 -32.78 18.25 -12.00
C ARG A 23 -33.58 17.52 -10.93
N GLU A 24 -34.64 16.87 -11.38
CA GLU A 24 -35.47 15.99 -10.55
C GLU A 24 -34.57 14.96 -9.85
N ARG A 25 -34.65 14.87 -8.52
CA ARG A 25 -33.79 13.97 -7.74
C ARG A 25 -34.12 12.52 -8.09
N GLN A 26 -33.37 11.95 -9.02
CA GLN A 26 -33.48 10.53 -9.38
C GLN A 26 -33.24 9.64 -8.15
N ARG A 27 -33.99 8.53 -8.08
CA ARG A 27 -33.81 7.48 -7.07
C ARG A 27 -32.37 6.96 -7.13
N VAL A 28 -31.78 6.70 -5.97
CA VAL A 28 -30.36 6.33 -5.85
C VAL A 28 -29.99 5.12 -6.72
N LEU A 29 -30.90 4.16 -6.89
CA LEU A 29 -30.70 2.94 -7.67
C LEU A 29 -30.67 3.18 -9.19
N ASP A 30 -31.31 4.24 -9.69
CA ASP A 30 -31.42 4.54 -11.11
C ASP A 30 -30.32 5.50 -11.59
N ARG A 31 -29.52 6.04 -10.67
CA ARG A 31 -28.42 6.95 -11.00
C ARG A 31 -27.30 6.19 -11.67
N ARG A 32 -27.03 6.54 -12.93
CA ARG A 32 -25.80 6.16 -13.62
C ARG A 32 -24.82 7.32 -13.55
N ILE A 33 -23.55 6.98 -13.31
CA ILE A 33 -22.45 7.95 -13.30
C ILE A 33 -21.98 8.06 -14.74
N ASP A 34 -22.15 9.24 -15.33
CA ASP A 34 -21.53 9.57 -16.59
C ASP A 34 -20.02 9.77 -16.37
N LEU A 35 -19.21 8.94 -16.99
CA LEU A 35 -17.76 8.95 -16.83
C LEU A 35 -17.09 10.12 -17.55
N ASP A 36 -17.77 10.69 -18.56
CA ASP A 36 -17.24 11.79 -19.37
C ASP A 36 -17.41 13.12 -18.64
N ASP A 37 -18.51 13.31 -17.92
CA ASP A 37 -18.74 14.48 -17.04
C ASP A 37 -18.14 14.33 -15.63
N TRP A 38 -17.75 13.11 -15.25
CA TRP A 38 -17.21 12.82 -13.93
C TRP A 38 -15.91 13.60 -13.64
N ALA A 39 -15.78 14.10 -12.41
CA ALA A 39 -14.65 14.91 -11.94
C ALA A 39 -14.42 16.22 -12.72
N GLY A 40 -15.48 16.78 -13.33
CA GLY A 40 -15.41 18.06 -14.04
C GLY A 40 -14.86 17.93 -15.46
N GLY A 41 -15.04 16.78 -16.11
CA GLY A 41 -14.69 16.58 -17.52
C GLY A 41 -13.18 16.48 -17.81
N ILE A 42 -12.33 16.41 -16.78
CA ILE A 42 -10.87 16.27 -16.95
C ILE A 42 -10.59 14.97 -17.71
N PRO A 43 -9.74 14.89 -18.75
CA PRO A 43 -9.47 13.63 -19.44
C PRO A 43 -8.83 12.56 -18.53
N GLN A 44 -9.09 11.28 -18.82
CA GLN A 44 -8.47 10.18 -18.06
C GLN A 44 -7.02 9.96 -18.50
N GLU A 45 -6.09 10.12 -17.57
CA GLU A 45 -4.67 9.90 -17.81
C GLU A 45 -4.23 8.61 -17.13
N LYS A 46 -3.55 7.73 -17.87
CA LYS A 46 -3.15 6.41 -17.36
C LYS A 46 -1.89 6.53 -16.51
N ALA A 47 -1.84 5.77 -15.41
CA ALA A 47 -0.63 5.65 -14.61
C ALA A 47 0.53 5.14 -15.46
N ARG A 48 1.68 5.82 -15.36
CA ARG A 48 2.93 5.37 -15.96
C ARG A 48 3.70 4.50 -14.98
N VAL A 49 4.71 3.80 -15.49
CA VAL A 49 5.60 3.04 -14.62
C VAL A 49 6.27 4.00 -13.65
N PRO A 50 6.34 3.68 -12.34
CA PRO A 50 6.87 4.63 -11.37
C PRO A 50 8.34 4.98 -11.61
N ASP A 51 8.70 6.24 -11.38
CA ASP A 51 10.08 6.71 -11.30
C ASP A 51 10.44 7.04 -9.85
N VAL A 52 11.68 6.73 -9.48
CA VAL A 52 12.29 7.09 -8.18
C VAL A 52 13.44 8.06 -8.41
N ARG A 53 13.52 9.09 -7.58
CA ARG A 53 14.61 10.06 -7.60
C ARG A 53 15.71 9.64 -6.64
N ILE A 54 16.92 9.48 -7.18
CA ILE A 54 18.13 9.25 -6.40
C ILE A 54 19.06 10.44 -6.65
N GLY A 55 19.27 11.25 -5.60
CA GLY A 55 19.96 12.53 -5.70
C GLY A 55 19.21 13.49 -6.64
N ARG A 56 19.85 13.89 -7.73
CA ARG A 56 19.28 14.82 -8.74
C ARG A 56 18.63 14.11 -9.93
N ARG A 57 18.78 12.79 -10.06
CA ARG A 57 18.36 12.02 -11.25
C ARG A 57 17.13 11.17 -10.96
N TRP A 58 16.29 11.01 -11.98
CA TRP A 58 15.14 10.11 -11.96
C TRP A 58 15.52 8.79 -12.63
N TYR A 59 15.16 7.69 -11.98
CA TYR A 59 15.37 6.34 -12.45
C TYR A 59 14.02 5.63 -12.52
N SER A 60 13.71 5.03 -13.66
CA SER A 60 12.51 4.21 -13.80
C SER A 60 12.63 2.94 -12.96
N THR A 61 11.56 2.57 -12.26
CA THR A 61 11.49 1.33 -11.49
C THR A 61 11.57 0.08 -12.36
N LEU A 62 11.43 0.19 -13.69
CA LEU A 62 11.68 -0.92 -14.64
C LEU A 62 13.08 -1.51 -14.51
N TRP A 63 14.08 -0.72 -14.09
CA TRP A 63 15.45 -1.21 -13.86
C TRP A 63 15.53 -2.26 -12.75
N LEU A 64 14.55 -2.32 -11.85
CA LEU A 64 14.49 -3.37 -10.83
C LEU A 64 14.34 -4.77 -11.45
N ILE A 65 13.77 -4.88 -12.66
CA ILE A 65 13.63 -6.17 -13.36
C ILE A 65 15.00 -6.73 -13.78
N PRO A 66 15.78 -6.08 -14.66
CA PRO A 66 17.08 -6.60 -15.07
C PRO A 66 18.07 -6.66 -13.89
N ILE A 67 18.03 -5.71 -12.94
CA ILE A 67 18.87 -5.77 -11.74
C ILE A 67 18.49 -6.98 -10.88
N GLY A 68 17.19 -7.23 -10.70
CA GLY A 68 16.69 -8.39 -9.95
C GLY A 68 17.08 -9.71 -10.61
N VAL A 69 16.93 -9.81 -11.93
CA VAL A 69 17.34 -11.01 -12.71
C VAL A 69 18.86 -11.21 -12.62
N ALA A 70 19.66 -10.17 -12.87
CA ALA A 70 21.11 -10.27 -12.77
C ALA A 70 21.55 -10.63 -11.35
N GLY A 71 20.96 -10.00 -10.33
CA GLY A 71 21.22 -10.31 -8.93
C GLY A 71 20.86 -11.74 -8.56
N LEU A 72 19.73 -12.26 -9.06
CA LEU A 72 19.33 -13.65 -8.86
C LEU A 72 20.33 -14.62 -9.52
N LEU A 73 20.74 -14.36 -10.76
CA LEU A 73 21.74 -15.18 -11.46
C LEU A 73 23.08 -15.19 -10.72
N VAL A 74 23.54 -14.03 -10.26
CA VAL A 74 24.76 -13.92 -9.44
C VAL A 74 24.61 -14.68 -8.12
N ALA A 75 23.47 -14.54 -7.43
CA ALA A 75 23.21 -15.26 -6.18
C ALA A 75 23.22 -16.78 -6.37
N VAL A 76 22.62 -17.28 -7.46
CA VAL A 76 22.63 -18.70 -7.82
C VAL A 76 24.07 -19.18 -8.08
N ALA A 77 24.82 -18.46 -8.92
CA ALA A 77 26.21 -18.83 -9.24
C ALA A 77 27.10 -18.83 -7.99
N VAL A 78 26.97 -17.81 -7.13
CA VAL A 78 27.71 -17.73 -5.86
C VAL A 78 27.32 -18.87 -4.93
N ALA A 79 26.03 -19.19 -4.79
CA ALA A 79 25.59 -20.29 -3.93
C ALA A 79 26.07 -21.65 -4.43
N GLN A 80 26.03 -21.89 -5.75
CA GLN A 80 26.57 -23.10 -6.36
C GLN A 80 28.08 -23.21 -6.14
N GLN A 81 28.83 -22.11 -6.30
CA GLN A 81 30.26 -22.10 -6.02
C GLN A 81 30.56 -22.33 -4.53
N LEU A 82 29.77 -21.72 -3.64
CA LEU A 82 29.94 -21.88 -2.19
C LEU A 82 29.81 -23.34 -1.76
N ARG A 83 28.89 -24.10 -2.36
CA ARG A 83 28.70 -25.53 -2.06
C ARG A 83 29.87 -26.42 -2.47
N GLN A 84 30.79 -25.95 -3.31
CA GLN A 84 31.96 -26.74 -3.69
C GLN A 84 32.99 -26.81 -2.56
N TYR A 85 33.02 -25.81 -1.67
CA TYR A 85 33.96 -25.77 -0.55
C TYR A 85 33.56 -26.73 0.56
N ASP A 86 34.54 -27.45 1.11
CA ASP A 86 34.28 -28.46 2.14
C ASP A 86 33.73 -27.86 3.45
N TRP A 87 34.15 -26.65 3.83
CA TRP A 87 33.61 -25.96 5.00
C TRP A 87 32.10 -25.70 4.86
N MET A 88 31.60 -25.43 3.64
CA MET A 88 30.18 -25.20 3.40
C MET A 88 29.41 -26.52 3.48
N LYS A 89 29.96 -27.61 2.96
CA LYS A 89 29.37 -28.95 3.10
C LYS A 89 29.25 -29.32 4.59
N SER A 90 30.34 -29.20 5.35
CA SER A 90 30.33 -29.45 6.79
C SER A 90 29.38 -28.52 7.56
N PHE A 91 29.25 -27.27 7.12
CA PHE A 91 28.29 -26.33 7.70
C PHE A 91 26.85 -26.76 7.45
N ILE A 92 26.51 -27.22 6.24
CA ILE A 92 25.18 -27.75 5.91
C ILE A 92 24.93 -29.06 6.66
N ASP A 93 25.93 -29.93 6.81
CA ASP A 93 25.80 -31.17 7.58
C ASP A 93 25.52 -30.88 9.06
N THR A 94 26.15 -29.84 9.62
CA THR A 94 25.91 -29.40 11.01
C THR A 94 24.56 -28.70 11.16
N TYR A 95 24.17 -27.91 10.14
CA TYR A 95 22.96 -27.11 10.11
C TYR A 95 22.14 -27.45 8.85
N PRO A 96 21.40 -28.58 8.84
CA PRO A 96 20.70 -29.05 7.64
C PRO A 96 19.57 -28.13 7.20
N GLY A 97 19.17 -27.17 8.05
CA GLY A 97 18.13 -26.20 7.77
C GLY A 97 16.81 -26.51 8.45
N THR A 98 16.57 -27.77 8.82
CA THR A 98 15.47 -28.23 9.68
C THR A 98 16.04 -28.84 10.96
N SER A 99 15.62 -28.34 12.13
CA SER A 99 16.02 -28.90 13.41
C SER A 99 14.98 -28.69 14.49
N THR A 100 14.83 -29.70 15.36
CA THR A 100 13.97 -29.63 16.55
C THR A 100 14.58 -28.78 17.67
N THR A 101 15.85 -28.38 17.54
CA THR A 101 16.54 -27.55 18.55
C THR A 101 15.96 -26.13 18.63
N TYR A 102 15.55 -25.54 17.51
CA TYR A 102 15.04 -24.17 17.48
C TYR A 102 13.52 -24.08 17.25
N ALA A 103 12.86 -25.15 16.80
CA ALA A 103 11.42 -25.20 16.57
C ALA A 103 10.82 -26.56 16.95
N SER A 104 9.65 -26.56 17.60
CA SER A 104 8.96 -27.80 17.95
C SER A 104 8.34 -28.47 16.72
N ALA A 105 8.54 -29.77 16.58
CA ALA A 105 7.95 -30.57 15.51
C ALA A 105 6.41 -30.50 15.54
N VAL A 106 5.80 -30.36 14.37
CA VAL A 106 4.35 -30.31 14.17
C VAL A 106 3.82 -31.71 13.89
N ILE A 107 3.26 -32.34 14.92
CA ILE A 107 2.71 -33.71 14.81
C ILE A 107 1.17 -33.69 14.69
N SER A 108 0.51 -32.66 15.23
CA SER A 108 -0.95 -32.55 15.25
C SER A 108 -1.56 -31.81 14.06
N GLY A 109 -0.76 -31.45 13.06
CA GLY A 109 -1.18 -30.66 11.90
C GLY A 109 -1.62 -29.23 12.24
N PHE A 110 -2.32 -28.59 11.30
CA PHE A 110 -2.83 -27.22 11.45
C PHE A 110 -4.31 -27.19 11.86
N PRO A 111 -4.68 -26.52 12.96
CA PRO A 111 -6.07 -26.32 13.35
C PRO A 111 -6.91 -25.63 12.27
N ALA A 112 -8.21 -25.94 12.20
CA ALA A 112 -9.11 -25.33 11.22
C ALA A 112 -9.18 -23.80 11.36
N TRP A 113 -9.22 -23.28 12.59
CA TRP A 113 -9.24 -21.84 12.85
C TRP A 113 -8.03 -21.13 12.23
N LEU A 114 -6.84 -21.75 12.28
CA LEU A 114 -5.60 -21.19 11.76
C LEU A 114 -5.66 -21.09 10.23
N ARG A 115 -6.21 -22.11 9.58
CA ARG A 115 -6.40 -22.13 8.12
C ARG A 115 -7.39 -21.07 7.66
N TRP A 116 -8.51 -20.91 8.37
CA TRP A 116 -9.51 -19.87 8.09
C TRP A 116 -8.95 -18.46 8.32
N GLN A 117 -8.25 -18.24 9.44
CA GLN A 117 -7.55 -17.00 9.73
C GLN A 117 -6.57 -16.61 8.61
N HIS A 118 -5.80 -17.58 8.12
CA HIS A 118 -4.88 -17.37 7.01
C HIS A 118 -5.61 -17.03 5.70
N LEU A 119 -6.71 -17.72 5.38
CA LEU A 119 -7.53 -17.40 4.21
C LEU A 119 -8.09 -15.98 4.29
N PHE A 120 -8.71 -15.61 5.40
CA PHE A 120 -9.23 -14.26 5.60
C PHE A 120 -8.12 -13.21 5.51
N ASN A 121 -6.95 -13.48 6.08
CA ASN A 121 -5.81 -12.58 5.98
C ASN A 121 -5.38 -12.35 4.52
N ILE A 122 -5.32 -13.39 3.67
CA ILE A 122 -5.02 -13.25 2.24
C ILE A 122 -6.07 -12.36 1.56
N VAL A 123 -7.35 -12.63 1.80
CA VAL A 123 -8.45 -11.86 1.19
C VAL A 123 -8.37 -10.40 1.62
N PHE A 124 -8.19 -10.13 2.92
CA PHE A 124 -8.11 -8.76 3.43
C PHE A 124 -6.88 -8.02 2.91
N MET A 125 -5.71 -8.68 2.91
CA MET A 125 -4.48 -8.13 2.35
C MET A 125 -4.62 -7.79 0.87
N MET A 126 -5.31 -8.63 0.08
CA MET A 126 -5.58 -8.34 -1.33
C MET A 126 -6.35 -7.02 -1.50
N PHE A 127 -7.43 -6.82 -0.73
CA PHE A 127 -8.21 -5.58 -0.81
C PHE A 127 -7.46 -4.38 -0.25
N LEU A 128 -6.73 -4.53 0.86
CA LEU A 128 -5.90 -3.49 1.45
C LEU A 128 -4.84 -2.98 0.48
N MET A 129 -4.11 -3.90 -0.16
CA MET A 129 -3.07 -3.54 -1.14
C MET A 129 -3.68 -2.86 -2.36
N ARG A 130 -4.76 -3.41 -2.94
CA ARG A 130 -5.43 -2.81 -4.12
C ARG A 130 -6.00 -1.43 -3.81
N ALA A 131 -6.65 -1.26 -2.66
CA ALA A 131 -7.17 0.02 -2.22
C ALA A 131 -6.05 1.01 -1.91
N GLY A 132 -4.94 0.56 -1.32
CA GLY A 132 -3.76 1.38 -1.05
C GLY A 132 -3.11 1.91 -2.33
N VAL A 133 -2.94 1.06 -3.35
CA VAL A 133 -2.41 1.48 -4.66
C VAL A 133 -3.39 2.44 -5.36
N GLN A 134 -4.70 2.24 -5.21
CA GLN A 134 -5.72 3.16 -5.74
C GLN A 134 -5.65 4.54 -5.06
N ILE A 135 -5.52 4.59 -3.73
CA ILE A 135 -5.33 5.85 -2.97
C ILE A 135 -4.05 6.56 -3.43
N LEU A 136 -2.95 5.79 -3.58
CA LEU A 136 -1.68 6.32 -4.06
C LEU A 136 -1.79 6.86 -5.50
N SER A 137 -2.68 6.32 -6.32
CA SER A 137 -2.87 6.78 -7.71
C SER A 137 -3.62 8.11 -7.80
N ASP A 138 -4.43 8.44 -6.80
CA ASP A 138 -5.03 9.78 -6.69
C ASP A 138 -4.01 10.83 -6.23
N HIS A 139 -2.94 10.42 -5.54
CA HIS A 139 -1.79 11.26 -5.19
C HIS A 139 -0.47 10.58 -5.62
N PRO A 140 -0.17 10.53 -6.93
CA PRO A 140 0.87 9.66 -7.48
C PRO A 140 2.30 10.14 -7.21
N ARG A 141 2.50 11.07 -6.28
CA ARG A 141 3.80 11.63 -5.89
C ARG A 141 4.00 11.48 -4.40
N LEU A 142 5.17 10.97 -4.01
CA LEU A 142 5.55 10.88 -2.60
C LEU A 142 6.67 11.85 -2.27
N TYR A 143 6.57 12.40 -1.07
CA TYR A 143 7.47 13.41 -0.53
C TYR A 143 8.05 12.91 0.79
N LEU A 144 9.29 13.32 1.10
CA LEU A 144 9.90 13.08 2.41
C LEU A 144 9.73 14.29 3.34
N ASN A 145 9.45 15.46 2.77
CA ASN A 145 9.17 16.68 3.52
C ASN A 145 7.67 16.82 3.79
N SER A 146 7.33 17.50 4.88
CA SER A 146 5.95 17.80 5.26
C SER A 146 5.30 18.84 4.35
N GLY A 147 6.09 19.77 3.79
CA GLY A 147 5.59 20.85 2.95
C GLY A 147 5.23 20.47 1.52
N CYS A 148 5.44 19.19 1.12
CA CYS A 148 5.09 18.64 -0.21
C CYS A 148 5.43 19.58 -1.39
N GLN A 149 6.56 20.28 -1.30
CA GLN A 149 6.88 21.37 -2.22
C GLN A 149 7.05 20.84 -3.65
N PRO A 150 6.54 21.55 -4.68
CA PRO A 150 6.74 21.16 -6.06
C PRO A 150 8.21 20.92 -6.37
N GLY A 151 8.51 19.84 -7.09
CA GLY A 151 9.88 19.43 -7.42
C GLY A 151 10.65 18.72 -6.32
N THR A 152 10.10 18.56 -5.10
CA THR A 152 10.76 17.81 -4.00
C THR A 152 10.32 16.35 -3.89
N ALA A 153 9.42 15.88 -4.75
CA ALA A 153 8.99 14.49 -4.81
C ALA A 153 10.17 13.53 -5.04
N TRP A 154 10.21 12.42 -4.31
CA TRP A 154 11.20 11.34 -4.51
C TRP A 154 10.65 10.17 -5.32
N PHE A 155 9.33 10.11 -5.50
CA PHE A 155 8.65 9.09 -6.28
C PHE A 155 7.53 9.73 -7.08
N ARG A 156 7.29 9.27 -8.31
CA ARG A 156 6.17 9.70 -9.16
C ARG A 156 5.66 8.59 -10.06
N MET A 157 4.35 8.54 -10.34
CA MET A 157 3.73 7.69 -11.39
C MET A 157 3.17 8.48 -12.57
N ARG A 158 3.49 9.78 -12.63
CA ARG A 158 3.02 10.74 -13.63
C ARG A 158 4.19 11.61 -14.12
N ASP A 159 4.01 12.23 -15.28
CA ASP A 159 4.91 13.24 -15.85
C ASP A 159 5.25 14.37 -14.86
N PRO A 160 6.34 15.12 -15.07
CA PRO A 160 6.61 16.33 -14.31
C PRO A 160 5.39 17.27 -14.29
N VAL A 161 5.20 17.99 -13.19
CA VAL A 161 4.22 19.08 -13.15
C VAL A 161 4.61 20.10 -14.22
N PRO A 162 3.68 20.55 -15.08
CA PRO A 162 3.96 21.58 -16.08
C PRO A 162 4.48 22.86 -15.41
N ALA A 163 5.58 23.41 -15.94
CA ALA A 163 6.27 24.54 -15.33
C ALA A 163 5.41 25.83 -15.32
N ASP A 164 4.52 25.96 -16.29
CA ASP A 164 3.54 27.05 -16.44
C ASP A 164 2.40 26.99 -15.43
N ARG A 165 2.21 25.85 -14.74
CA ARG A 165 1.14 25.62 -13.75
C ARG A 165 1.66 25.44 -12.32
N MET A 166 2.93 25.79 -12.08
CA MET A 166 3.56 25.60 -10.78
C MET A 166 3.46 26.83 -9.87
N ASP A 167 3.04 27.98 -10.41
CA ASP A 167 2.79 29.20 -9.64
C ASP A 167 1.47 29.07 -8.86
N GLN A 168 1.56 29.20 -7.54
CA GLN A 168 0.40 29.15 -6.64
C GLN A 168 -0.36 30.48 -6.55
N ALA A 169 0.24 31.58 -7.01
CA ALA A 169 -0.41 32.89 -7.03
C ALA A 169 -1.52 32.97 -8.10
N ASP A 170 -1.40 32.22 -9.19
CA ASP A 170 -2.42 32.12 -10.24
C ASP A 170 -3.39 30.97 -9.98
N ALA A 171 -4.43 31.25 -9.21
CA ALA A 171 -5.47 30.27 -8.87
C ALA A 171 -6.20 29.68 -10.09
N SER A 172 -6.18 30.35 -11.25
CA SER A 172 -6.88 29.88 -12.45
C SER A 172 -6.09 28.82 -13.22
N ARG A 173 -4.77 28.79 -13.05
CA ARG A 173 -3.85 27.89 -13.78
C ARG A 173 -3.09 26.92 -12.89
N VAL A 174 -3.18 27.07 -11.57
CA VAL A 174 -2.46 26.22 -10.62
C VAL A 174 -2.75 24.73 -10.85
N TRP A 175 -1.71 23.91 -10.85
CA TRP A 175 -1.83 22.47 -10.94
C TRP A 175 -2.44 21.91 -9.65
N THR A 176 -3.63 21.33 -9.74
CA THR A 176 -4.35 20.83 -8.57
C THR A 176 -4.10 19.34 -8.34
N ALA A 177 -4.40 18.87 -7.12
CA ALA A 177 -4.36 17.44 -6.82
C ALA A 177 -5.27 16.60 -7.73
N LYS A 178 -6.39 17.18 -8.22
CA LYS A 178 -7.28 16.51 -9.16
C LYS A 178 -6.66 16.35 -10.56
N ASP A 179 -5.80 17.28 -10.97
CA ASP A 179 -5.05 17.19 -12.23
C ASP A 179 -3.93 16.15 -12.15
N ASP A 180 -3.39 15.93 -10.95
CA ASP A 180 -2.28 15.01 -10.74
C ASP A 180 -2.71 13.53 -10.68
N SER A 181 -3.97 13.22 -10.38
CA SER A 181 -4.44 11.84 -10.23
C SER A 181 -4.32 11.05 -11.55
N VAL A 182 -4.09 9.74 -11.42
CA VAL A 182 -3.94 8.83 -12.56
C VAL A 182 -4.89 7.63 -12.42
N ALA A 183 -5.36 7.14 -13.56
CA ALA A 183 -6.18 5.95 -13.63
C ALA A 183 -5.30 4.69 -13.65
N LEU A 184 -5.65 3.71 -12.80
CA LEU A 184 -5.03 2.40 -12.79
C LEU A 184 -5.70 1.43 -13.77
N PRO A 185 -4.98 0.39 -14.23
CA PRO A 185 -5.60 -0.76 -14.88
C PRO A 185 -6.64 -1.42 -13.98
N LYS A 186 -7.78 -1.83 -14.54
CA LYS A 186 -8.91 -2.43 -13.80
C LYS A 186 -8.53 -3.69 -13.01
N TRP A 187 -7.51 -4.44 -13.46
CA TRP A 187 -7.04 -5.65 -12.77
C TRP A 187 -6.18 -5.34 -11.54
N LEU A 188 -5.58 -4.14 -11.47
CA LEU A 188 -4.69 -3.70 -10.39
C LEU A 188 -5.44 -2.92 -9.31
N GLY A 189 -6.41 -2.08 -9.71
CA GLY A 189 -7.27 -1.34 -8.80
C GLY A 189 -8.35 -2.19 -8.13
N ILE A 190 -9.12 -1.53 -7.27
CA ILE A 190 -10.41 -2.03 -6.76
C ILE A 190 -11.54 -1.74 -7.76
N PRO A 191 -12.69 -2.44 -7.66
CA PRO A 191 -13.88 -2.07 -8.41
C PRO A 191 -14.25 -0.59 -8.15
N GLY A 192 -14.19 0.22 -9.21
CA GLY A 192 -14.39 1.67 -9.13
C GLY A 192 -13.93 2.38 -10.39
N PHE A 193 -14.01 3.70 -10.38
CA PHE A 193 -13.56 4.61 -11.43
C PHE A 193 -12.61 5.65 -10.85
N ARG A 194 -11.86 6.37 -11.70
CA ARG A 194 -10.89 7.41 -11.27
C ARG A 194 -11.55 8.50 -10.42
N HIS A 195 -10.76 9.22 -9.60
CA HIS A 195 -11.25 10.29 -8.72
C HIS A 195 -12.34 9.83 -7.73
N SER A 196 -12.39 8.53 -7.42
CA SER A 196 -13.24 7.97 -6.36
C SER A 196 -12.42 7.73 -5.08
N ILE A 197 -11.57 8.69 -4.71
CA ILE A 197 -10.70 8.59 -3.54
C ILE A 197 -11.45 8.21 -2.25
N GLY A 198 -12.68 8.71 -2.11
CA GLY A 198 -13.56 8.36 -0.98
C GLY A 198 -13.94 6.87 -0.97
N LEU A 199 -14.24 6.30 -2.13
CA LEU A 199 -14.53 4.88 -2.28
C LEU A 199 -13.27 4.04 -1.98
N ALA A 200 -12.11 4.44 -2.50
CA ALA A 200 -10.85 3.76 -2.24
C ALA A 200 -10.49 3.76 -0.74
N ARG A 201 -10.65 4.90 -0.07
CA ARG A 201 -10.47 5.00 1.38
C ARG A 201 -11.48 4.17 2.16
N TRP A 202 -12.75 4.13 1.73
CA TRP A 202 -13.77 3.30 2.37
C TRP A 202 -13.42 1.81 2.28
N TRP A 203 -12.98 1.32 1.10
CA TRP A 203 -12.47 -0.06 0.97
C TRP A 203 -11.25 -0.30 1.85
N HIS A 204 -10.28 0.62 1.84
CA HIS A 204 -9.06 0.47 2.64
C HIS A 204 -9.36 0.40 4.13
N PHE A 205 -10.06 1.38 4.70
CA PHE A 205 -10.39 1.41 6.13
C PHE A 205 -11.37 0.30 6.54
N GLY A 206 -12.32 -0.05 5.68
CA GLY A 206 -13.25 -1.16 5.93
C GLY A 206 -12.52 -2.49 6.06
N PHE A 207 -11.61 -2.79 5.13
CA PHE A 207 -10.81 -4.01 5.20
C PHE A 207 -9.70 -3.95 6.26
N ASP A 208 -9.19 -2.77 6.59
CA ASP A 208 -8.24 -2.58 7.68
C ASP A 208 -8.89 -2.93 9.03
N LEU A 209 -10.13 -2.47 9.26
CA LEU A 209 -10.89 -2.85 10.46
C LEU A 209 -11.13 -4.37 10.52
N LEU A 210 -11.54 -4.99 9.42
CA LEU A 210 -11.70 -6.45 9.35
C LEU A 210 -10.38 -7.17 9.63
N TRP A 211 -9.28 -6.67 9.08
CA TRP A 211 -7.95 -7.22 9.29
C TRP A 211 -7.50 -7.10 10.75
N LEU A 212 -7.76 -5.96 11.41
CA LEU A 212 -7.46 -5.76 12.83
C LEU A 212 -8.28 -6.66 13.74
N VAL A 213 -9.59 -6.79 13.50
CA VAL A 213 -10.45 -7.71 14.27
C VAL A 213 -9.99 -9.15 14.08
N ASN A 214 -9.71 -9.55 12.83
CA ASN A 214 -9.20 -10.87 12.51
C ASN A 214 -7.85 -11.14 13.18
N GLY A 215 -6.94 -10.16 13.13
CA GLY A 215 -5.64 -10.18 13.80
C GLY A 215 -5.77 -10.31 15.32
N ALA A 216 -6.71 -9.59 15.94
CA ALA A 216 -6.97 -9.71 17.38
C ALA A 216 -7.46 -11.11 17.76
N VAL A 217 -8.42 -11.67 17.01
CA VAL A 217 -8.89 -13.05 17.20
C VAL A 217 -7.74 -14.03 16.97
N PHE A 218 -6.93 -13.83 15.94
CA PHE A 218 -5.75 -14.64 15.65
C PHE A 218 -4.77 -14.62 16.83
N TYR A 219 -4.44 -13.45 17.37
CA TYR A 219 -3.55 -13.31 18.53
C TYR A 219 -4.10 -14.02 19.76
N VAL A 220 -5.38 -13.83 20.09
CA VAL A 220 -6.04 -14.52 21.22
C VAL A 220 -5.96 -16.03 21.04
N LEU A 221 -6.29 -16.56 19.86
CA LEU A 221 -6.23 -17.99 19.58
C LEU A 221 -4.80 -18.50 19.59
N LEU A 222 -3.86 -17.76 19.01
CA LEU A 222 -2.45 -18.10 18.94
C LEU A 222 -1.84 -18.31 20.33
N PHE A 223 -2.15 -17.41 21.27
CA PHE A 223 -1.67 -17.50 22.65
C PHE A 223 -2.45 -18.51 23.49
N SER A 224 -3.78 -18.55 23.41
CA SER A 224 -4.61 -19.47 24.20
C SER A 224 -4.42 -20.94 23.82
N THR A 225 -4.16 -21.23 22.55
CA THR A 225 -3.92 -22.60 22.07
C THR A 225 -2.44 -23.02 22.10
N GLY A 226 -1.54 -22.12 22.52
CA GLY A 226 -0.10 -22.38 22.57
C GLY A 226 0.59 -22.49 21.21
N GLN A 227 -0.10 -22.17 20.11
CA GLN A 227 0.43 -22.28 18.74
C GLN A 227 1.59 -21.31 18.47
N TRP A 228 1.71 -20.22 19.24
CA TRP A 228 2.85 -19.29 19.17
C TRP A 228 4.21 -20.00 19.33
N ARG A 229 4.27 -21.09 20.12
CA ARG A 229 5.51 -21.85 20.36
C ARG A 229 6.09 -22.50 19.10
N ARG A 230 5.28 -22.63 18.04
CA ARG A 230 5.72 -23.17 16.75
C ARG A 230 6.46 -22.17 15.88
N ILE A 231 6.29 -20.87 16.14
CA ILE A 231 6.80 -19.79 15.29
C ILE A 231 7.77 -18.86 16.03
N VAL A 232 7.96 -19.04 17.34
CA VAL A 232 8.98 -18.33 18.11
C VAL A 232 10.25 -19.19 18.17
N PRO A 233 11.41 -18.70 17.72
CA PRO A 233 12.67 -19.43 17.84
C PRO A 233 13.04 -19.69 19.30
N CYS A 234 13.36 -20.94 19.63
CA CYS A 234 13.78 -21.34 20.98
C CYS A 234 15.31 -21.37 21.16
N SER A 235 16.08 -21.30 20.07
CA SER A 235 17.54 -21.32 20.06
C SER A 235 18.10 -20.37 19.00
N TRP A 236 19.32 -19.88 19.23
CA TRP A 236 20.10 -19.11 18.25
C TRP A 236 20.53 -19.93 17.03
N ASP A 237 20.44 -21.26 17.09
CA ASP A 237 20.71 -22.16 15.96
C ASP A 237 19.79 -21.92 14.77
N VAL A 238 18.67 -21.20 14.95
CA VAL A 238 17.79 -20.77 13.86
C VAL A 238 18.53 -19.95 12.80
N LEU A 239 19.52 -19.12 13.20
CA LEU A 239 20.26 -18.24 12.30
C LEU A 239 21.19 -19.03 11.36
N PRO A 240 22.10 -19.89 11.85
CA PRO A 240 22.93 -20.70 10.96
C PRO A 240 22.11 -21.68 10.12
N ASN A 241 21.03 -22.25 10.66
CA ASN A 241 20.10 -23.07 9.87
C ASN A 241 19.41 -22.27 8.77
N ALA A 242 18.99 -21.03 9.04
CA ALA A 242 18.40 -20.15 8.03
C ALA A 242 19.41 -19.77 6.94
N LEU A 243 20.66 -19.50 7.32
CA LEU A 243 21.74 -19.24 6.36
C LEU A 243 22.00 -20.45 5.46
N SER A 244 22.14 -21.64 6.04
CA SER A 244 22.29 -22.90 5.30
C SER A 244 21.11 -23.13 4.35
N THR A 245 19.88 -22.97 4.84
CA THR A 245 18.65 -23.10 4.04
C THR A 245 18.65 -22.10 2.87
N GLY A 246 19.09 -20.87 3.11
CA GLY A 246 19.21 -19.83 2.07
C GLY A 246 20.20 -20.21 0.98
N VAL A 247 21.37 -20.75 1.34
CA VAL A 247 22.35 -21.27 0.38
C VAL A 247 21.78 -22.45 -0.40
N GLN A 248 21.10 -23.39 0.26
CA GLN A 248 20.44 -24.53 -0.38
C GLN A 248 19.43 -24.06 -1.44
N TYR A 249 18.45 -23.22 -1.09
CA TYR A 249 17.49 -22.68 -2.05
C TYR A 249 18.15 -21.87 -3.18
N ALA A 250 19.12 -21.00 -2.85
CA ALA A 250 19.81 -20.19 -3.86
C ALA A 250 20.62 -21.05 -4.84
N SER A 251 21.18 -22.17 -4.39
CA SER A 251 21.94 -23.08 -5.24
C SER A 251 21.08 -23.95 -6.16
N LEU A 252 19.75 -23.92 -5.98
CA LEU A 252 18.77 -24.81 -6.61
C LEU A 252 18.92 -26.29 -6.21
N ASP A 253 19.63 -26.55 -5.11
CA ASP A 253 19.74 -27.86 -4.46
C ASP A 253 18.94 -27.82 -3.15
N PHE A 254 17.66 -28.18 -3.26
CA PHE A 254 16.66 -27.92 -2.23
C PHE A 254 16.80 -28.84 -1.02
N PRO A 255 16.52 -28.35 0.21
CA PRO A 255 16.48 -29.18 1.40
C PRO A 255 15.39 -30.26 1.31
N ALA A 256 15.52 -31.30 2.14
CA ALA A 256 14.48 -32.33 2.28
C ALA A 256 13.11 -31.69 2.59
N ASN A 257 12.06 -32.15 1.90
CA ASN A 257 10.73 -31.56 1.97
C ASN A 257 9.94 -32.05 3.20
N GLU A 258 10.35 -31.59 4.39
CA GLU A 258 9.71 -31.86 5.68
C GLU A 258 8.67 -30.80 6.05
N GLY A 259 8.16 -30.01 5.08
CA GLY A 259 7.39 -28.79 5.33
C GLY A 259 6.06 -28.98 6.10
N PHE A 260 5.60 -30.22 6.25
CA PHE A 260 4.41 -30.57 7.05
C PHE A 260 4.71 -30.86 8.52
N THR A 261 5.96 -31.21 8.85
CA THR A 261 6.41 -31.72 10.15
C THR A 261 7.40 -30.77 10.82
N ASN A 262 8.32 -30.17 10.05
CA ASN A 262 9.35 -29.26 10.56
C ASN A 262 9.55 -28.06 9.63
N TYR A 263 9.45 -26.86 10.21
CA TYR A 263 9.78 -25.63 9.49
C TYR A 263 11.28 -25.41 9.44
N ASN A 264 11.77 -25.00 8.27
CA ASN A 264 13.16 -24.62 8.13
C ASN A 264 13.45 -23.27 8.82
N GLY A 265 14.73 -22.97 9.05
CA GLY A 265 15.15 -21.76 9.75
C GLY A 265 14.64 -20.47 9.08
N LEU A 266 14.62 -20.41 7.75
CA LEU A 266 14.09 -19.24 7.01
C LEU A 266 12.60 -19.04 7.25
N GLN A 267 11.81 -20.12 7.21
CA GLN A 267 10.38 -20.08 7.46
C GLN A 267 10.08 -19.58 8.88
N ILE A 268 10.77 -20.10 9.89
CA ILE A 268 10.59 -19.67 11.28
C ILE A 268 10.90 -18.17 11.45
N ILE A 269 12.02 -17.69 10.91
CA ILE A 269 12.37 -16.27 10.96
C ILE A 269 11.31 -15.42 10.24
N ALA A 270 10.85 -15.86 9.07
CA ALA A 270 9.82 -15.17 8.30
C ALA A 270 8.49 -15.10 9.07
N TYR A 271 8.04 -16.20 9.67
CA TYR A 271 6.81 -16.25 10.46
C TYR A 271 6.91 -15.40 11.73
N PHE A 272 8.00 -15.54 12.48
CA PHE A 272 8.26 -14.72 13.66
C PHE A 272 8.22 -13.24 13.33
N THR A 273 8.97 -12.83 12.29
CA THR A 273 9.07 -11.43 11.88
C THR A 273 7.73 -10.90 11.41
N THR A 274 7.00 -11.66 10.60
CA THR A 274 5.71 -11.23 10.07
C THR A 274 4.68 -11.06 11.20
N VAL A 275 4.57 -12.06 12.08
CA VAL A 275 3.55 -12.09 13.11
C VAL A 275 3.87 -11.10 14.24
N PHE A 276 5.09 -11.11 14.77
CA PHE A 276 5.44 -10.38 16.01
C PHE A 276 6.14 -9.04 15.79
N ILE A 277 6.60 -8.73 14.58
CA ILE A 277 7.26 -7.46 14.28
C ILE A 277 6.45 -6.66 13.25
N ALA A 278 6.24 -7.21 12.07
CA ALA A 278 5.63 -6.48 10.96
C ALA A 278 4.15 -6.14 11.22
N ALA A 279 3.33 -7.08 11.69
CA ALA A 279 1.92 -6.82 11.97
C ALA A 279 1.70 -5.79 13.10
N PRO A 280 2.38 -5.88 14.26
CA PRO A 280 2.32 -4.83 15.28
C PRO A 280 2.83 -3.47 14.78
N LEU A 281 3.91 -3.46 13.99
CA LEU A 281 4.42 -2.24 13.40
C LEU A 281 3.39 -1.61 12.46
N ALA A 282 2.76 -2.41 11.59
CA ALA A 282 1.69 -1.95 10.70
C ALA A 282 0.55 -1.31 11.49
N PHE A 283 0.08 -1.96 12.56
CA PHE A 283 -0.94 -1.41 13.45
C PHE A 283 -0.53 -0.08 14.07
N VAL A 284 0.67 0.02 14.65
CA VAL A 284 1.18 1.27 15.24
C VAL A 284 1.27 2.38 14.18
N THR A 285 1.81 2.07 13.00
CA THR A 285 1.92 3.06 11.92
C THR A 285 0.57 3.52 11.41
N GLY A 286 -0.44 2.64 11.34
CA GLY A 286 -1.81 3.00 10.99
C GLY A 286 -2.44 3.95 12.02
N LEU A 287 -2.27 3.68 13.32
CA LEU A 287 -2.77 4.55 14.38
C LEU A 287 -2.13 5.95 14.33
N LEU A 288 -0.83 6.04 14.03
CA LEU A 288 -0.12 7.31 13.89
C LEU A 288 -0.59 8.13 12.69
N GLN A 289 -1.20 7.51 11.68
CA GLN A 289 -1.78 8.21 10.53
C GLN A 289 -3.17 8.80 10.82
N ALA A 290 -3.84 8.38 11.90
CA ALA A 290 -5.16 8.87 12.27
C ALA A 290 -5.08 10.28 12.90
N PRO A 291 -5.70 11.32 12.29
CA PRO A 291 -5.58 12.70 12.77
C PRO A 291 -6.05 12.89 14.23
N ALA A 292 -7.12 12.19 14.62
CA ALA A 292 -7.65 12.25 15.98
C ALA A 292 -6.68 11.70 17.04
N ILE A 293 -5.92 10.66 16.70
CA ILE A 293 -4.92 10.05 17.60
C ILE A 293 -3.68 10.94 17.67
N ALA A 294 -3.20 11.43 16.52
CA ALA A 294 -2.07 12.35 16.47
C ALA A 294 -2.34 13.64 17.28
N ALA A 295 -3.55 14.19 17.18
CA ALA A 295 -3.97 15.36 17.96
C ALA A 295 -4.11 15.06 19.46
N ARG A 296 -4.63 13.89 19.83
CA ARG A 296 -4.88 13.50 21.23
C ARG A 296 -3.60 13.21 22.03
N PHE A 297 -2.58 12.66 21.38
CA PHE A 297 -1.32 12.21 22.02
C PHE A 297 -0.12 13.10 21.72
N GLY A 298 -0.30 14.21 20.99
CA GLY A 298 0.78 15.16 20.71
C GLY A 298 1.83 14.65 19.72
N PHE A 299 1.57 13.54 19.00
CA PHE A 299 2.41 13.07 17.90
C PHE A 299 2.32 14.00 16.66
N GLY A 300 1.51 15.05 16.73
CA GLY A 300 1.43 16.15 15.77
C GLY A 300 2.63 17.11 15.76
N ALA A 301 3.77 16.76 16.35
CA ALA A 301 5.03 17.49 16.19
C ALA A 301 6.23 16.54 16.19
N GLY A 302 7.21 16.76 15.30
CA GLY A 302 8.45 15.97 15.19
C GLY A 302 8.65 15.24 13.86
N VAL A 303 9.73 14.47 13.74
CA VAL A 303 10.16 13.75 12.50
C VAL A 303 9.11 12.75 12.00
N PHE A 304 8.22 12.30 12.88
CA PHE A 304 7.13 11.39 12.55
C PHE A 304 5.82 12.10 12.18
N ASN A 305 5.72 13.42 12.37
CA ASN A 305 4.56 14.18 11.94
C ASN A 305 4.73 14.65 10.48
N ARG A 306 3.95 14.04 9.57
CA ARG A 306 3.87 14.48 8.16
C ARG A 306 2.63 15.35 7.86
N GLN A 307 1.81 15.66 8.87
CA GLN A 307 0.58 16.45 8.77
C GLN A 307 0.74 17.87 9.36
N ALA A 308 1.96 18.35 9.63
CA ALA A 308 2.18 19.69 10.17
C ALA A 308 1.67 20.76 9.18
N PRO A 309 0.90 21.76 9.63
CA PRO A 309 0.45 22.84 8.77
C PRO A 309 1.67 23.59 8.25
N ALA A 310 1.80 23.60 6.93
CA ALA A 310 2.84 24.37 6.28
C ALA A 310 2.54 25.88 6.45
N PRO A 311 3.55 26.76 6.52
CA PRO A 311 3.33 28.21 6.66
C PRO A 311 2.41 28.70 5.54
N SER A 312 1.67 29.79 5.79
CA SER A 312 0.49 30.30 5.06
C SER A 312 0.57 30.40 3.52
N THR A 313 1.75 30.18 2.94
CA THR A 313 2.07 30.13 1.52
C THR A 313 2.06 28.72 0.90
N SER A 314 1.77 27.67 1.67
CA SER A 314 1.75 26.28 1.20
C SER A 314 0.44 25.60 1.56
N ARG A 315 -0.61 26.01 0.85
CA ARG A 315 -1.97 25.52 1.05
C ARG A 315 -2.25 24.37 0.09
N PHE A 316 -1.45 23.31 0.16
CA PHE A 316 -1.73 22.04 -0.51
C PHE A 316 -1.25 20.88 0.36
N CYS A 317 -2.07 19.82 0.39
CA CYS A 317 -1.72 18.44 0.75
C CYS A 317 -2.11 17.87 2.13
N CYS A 318 -3.00 18.48 2.92
CA CYS A 318 -3.72 17.73 3.95
C CYS A 318 -5.23 17.83 3.78
N GLY A 319 -5.78 16.87 3.03
CA GLY A 319 -7.21 16.56 2.93
C GLY A 319 -7.39 15.06 2.66
#